data_AF-A0A968XQM8-F1
#
_entry.id   AF-A0A968XQM8-F1
#
_cell.length_a   1.000
_cell.length_b   1.000
_cell.length_c   1.000
_cell.angle_alpha   90.00
_cell.angle_beta   90.00
_cell.angle_gamma   90.00
#
_symmetry.space_group_name_H-M   'P 1'
#
loop_
_entity.id
_entity.type
_entity.pdbx_description
1 polymer ?
#
loop_
_entity_poly.entity_id
_entity_poly.type
_entity_poly.pdbx_seq_one_letter_code
_entity_poly.pdbx_strand_id
1 'polypeptide(L)' 'MPDLAMSAVGTIVLGVPAYIVLWLALRRQPRAIFLFGLALMVVGLGYLIASGATATIGTRTLGLVSGGSAPAVPATPAR' A
#
# COMPACT_ATOMS: atom_id res chain seq x y z
N MET A 1 -3.69 10.08 -16.89
CA MET A 1 -2.87 8.90 -16.52
C MET A 1 -2.19 8.94 -15.12
N PRO A 2 -2.23 10.01 -14.29
CA PRO A 2 -1.57 9.98 -12.96
C PRO A 2 -2.26 9.03 -11.95
N ASP A 3 -3.54 8.74 -12.15
CA ASP A 3 -4.31 7.85 -11.25
C ASP A 3 -3.80 6.40 -11.27
N LEU A 4 -3.33 5.92 -12.42
CA LEU A 4 -2.77 4.58 -12.57
C LEU A 4 -1.47 4.43 -11.76
N ALA A 5 -0.63 5.47 -11.75
CA ALA A 5 0.62 5.48 -10.99
C ALA A 5 0.36 5.41 -9.49
N MET A 6 -0.56 6.24 -8.96
CA MET A 6 -0.89 6.19 -7.53
C MET A 6 -1.62 4.93 -7.12
N SER A 7 -2.47 4.39 -8.01
CA SER A 7 -3.11 3.10 -7.79
C SER A 7 -2.07 1.97 -7.71
N ALA A 8 -1.06 1.98 -8.58
CA ALA A 8 0.05 1.02 -8.51
C ALA A 8 0.85 1.16 -7.21
N VAL A 9 1.17 2.39 -6.78
CA VAL A 9 1.87 2.64 -5.51
C VAL A 9 1.07 2.06 -4.34
N GLY A 10 -0.22 2.38 -4.21
CA GLY A 10 -1.05 1.83 -3.14
C GLY A 10 -1.19 0.31 -3.19
N THR A 11 -1.26 -0.25 -4.40
CA THR A 11 -1.29 -1.70 -4.61
C THR A 11 -0.01 -2.38 -4.14
N ILE A 12 1.16 -1.79 -4.40
CA ILE A 12 2.46 -2.32 -3.94
C ILE A 12 2.58 -2.19 -2.42
N VAL A 13 2.24 -1.01 -1.88
CA VAL A 13 2.31 -0.72 -0.45
C VAL A 13 1.46 -1.68 0.37
N LEU A 14 0.29 -2.09 -0.13
CA LEU A 14 -0.56 -3.09 0.53
C LEU A 14 -0.19 -4.53 0.16
N GLY A 15 0.09 -4.76 -1.12
CA GLY A 15 0.26 -6.10 -1.68
C GLY A 15 1.50 -6.80 -1.16
N VAL A 16 2.62 -6.09 -1.03
CA VAL A 16 3.88 -6.68 -0.54
C VAL A 16 3.76 -7.14 0.92
N PRO A 17 3.31 -6.31 1.89
CA PRO A 17 3.10 -6.77 3.26
C PRO A 17 2.08 -7.89 3.36
N ALA A 18 0.94 -7.78 2.65
CA ALA A 18 -0.08 -8.82 2.66
C ALA A 18 0.46 -10.16 2.14
N TYR A 19 1.27 -10.13 1.08
CA TYR A 19 1.92 -11.32 0.55
C TYR A 19 2.92 -11.93 1.54
N ILE A 20 3.72 -11.11 2.22
CA ILE A 20 4.67 -11.59 3.24
C ILE A 20 3.92 -12.26 4.39
N VAL A 21 2.84 -11.65 4.88
CA VAL A 21 2.00 -12.22 5.95
C VAL A 21 1.37 -13.53 5.50
N LEU A 22 0.81 -13.57 4.28
CA LEU A 22 0.23 -14.78 3.71
C LEU A 22 1.27 -15.90 3.62
N TRP A 23 2.46 -15.59 3.10
CA TRP A 23 3.56 -16.54 3.01
C TRP A 23 3.98 -17.03 4.40
N LEU A 24 4.16 -16.14 5.37
CA LEU A 24 4.57 -16.53 6.71
C LEU A 24 3.51 -17.40 7.41
N ALA A 25 2.24 -17.08 7.23
CA ALA A 25 1.12 -17.81 7.82
C ALA A 25 0.93 -19.19 7.18
N LEU A 26 1.08 -19.31 5.86
CA LEU A 26 0.76 -20.52 5.11
C LEU A 26 1.98 -21.31 4.61
N ARG A 27 3.22 -20.89 4.91
CA ARG A 27 4.45 -21.60 4.47
C ARG A 27 4.54 -23.07 4.88
N ARG A 28 3.83 -23.48 5.94
CA ARG A 28 3.80 -24.87 6.44
C ARG A 28 2.55 -25.65 6.01
N GLN A 29 1.63 -25.00 5.31
CA GLN A 29 0.35 -25.59 4.87
C GLN A 29 0.51 -26.27 3.50
N PRO A 30 -0.37 -27.22 3.15
CA PRO A 30 -0.40 -27.81 1.82
C PRO A 30 -0.62 -26.77 0.72
N ARG A 31 -0.01 -27.00 -0.45
CA ARG A 31 0.02 -26.04 -1.58
C ARG A 31 -1.36 -25.54 -2.01
N ALA A 32 -2.40 -26.38 -1.91
CA ALA A 32 -3.77 -25.99 -2.23
C ALA A 32 -4.29 -24.84 -1.34
N ILE A 33 -4.01 -24.89 -0.04
CA ILE A 33 -4.43 -23.84 0.91
C ILE A 33 -3.65 -22.55 0.63
N PHE A 34 -2.37 -22.66 0.31
CA PHE A 34 -1.55 -21.51 -0.10
C PHE A 34 -2.10 -20.83 -1.35
N LEU A 35 -2.40 -21.60 -2.41
CA LEU A 35 -2.98 -21.07 -3.65
C LEU A 35 -4.36 -20.45 -3.42
N PHE A 36 -5.19 -21.06 -2.57
CA PHE A 36 -6.48 -20.49 -2.19
C PHE A 36 -6.32 -19.15 -1.47
N GLY A 37 -5.40 -19.07 -0.50
CA GLY A 37 -5.09 -17.83 0.19
C GLY A 37 -4.52 -16.75 -0.75
N LEU A 38 -3.69 -17.15 -1.73
CA LEU A 38 -3.19 -16.24 -2.76
C LEU A 38 -4.32 -15.72 -3.65
N ALA A 39 -5.25 -16.58 -4.06
CA ALA A 39 -6.42 -16.18 -4.82
C ALA A 39 -7.29 -15.18 -4.05
N LEU A 40 -7.57 -15.44 -2.77
CA LEU A 40 -8.31 -14.50 -1.91
C LEU A 40 -7.59 -13.15 -1.77
N MET A 41 -6.26 -13.17 -1.65
CA MET A 41 -5.45 -11.96 -1.59
C MET A 41 -5.58 -11.14 -2.89
N VAL A 42 -5.50 -11.78 -4.06
CA VAL A 42 -5.71 -11.15 -5.36
C VAL A 42 -7.12 -10.59 -5.50
N VAL A 43 -8.15 -11.32 -5.06
CA VAL A 43 -9.55 -10.86 -5.08
C VAL A 43 -9.74 -9.62 -4.21
N GLY A 44 -9.20 -9.63 -2.98
CA GLY A 44 -9.24 -8.47 -2.09
C GLY A 44 -8.53 -7.25 -2.68
N LEU A 45 -7.35 -7.46 -3.29
CA LEU A 45 -6.61 -6.40 -3.97
C LEU A 45 -7.39 -5.84 -5.17
N GLY A 46 -7.98 -6.71 -5.99
CA GLY A 46 -8.81 -6.33 -7.13
C GLY A 46 -10.02 -5.49 -6.72
N TYR A 47 -10.68 -5.85 -5.61
CA TYR A 47 -11.76 -5.06 -5.03
C TYR A 47 -11.29 -3.67 -4.58
N LEU A 48 -10.13 -3.58 -3.93
CA LEU A 48 -9.53 -2.30 -3.51
C LEU A 48 -9.15 -1.40 -4.69
N ILE A 49 -8.68 -2.00 -5.79
CA ILE A 49 -8.40 -1.28 -7.04
C ILE A 49 -9.69 -0.77 -7.66
N ALA A 50 -10.71 -1.62 -7.79
CA ALA A 50 -12.00 -1.26 -8.38
C ALA A 50 -12.75 -0.17 -7.59
N SER A 51 -12.60 -0.14 -6.27
CA SER A 51 -13.15 0.90 -5.40
C SER A 51 -12.33 2.20 -5.37
N GLY A 52 -11.14 2.23 -5.99
CA GLY A 52 -10.25 3.40 -6.00
C GLY A 52 -9.50 3.63 -4.67
N ALA A 53 -9.63 2.73 -3.70
CA ALA A 53 -8.97 2.83 -2.41
C ALA A 53 -7.43 2.81 -2.54
N THR A 54 -6.90 2.03 -3.49
CA THR A 54 -5.45 1.96 -3.77
C THR A 54 -4.87 3.31 -4.18
N ALA A 55 -5.57 4.10 -5.00
CA ALA A 55 -5.10 5.43 -5.41
C ALA A 55 -5.02 6.39 -4.21
N THR A 56 -6.02 6.34 -3.31
CA THR A 56 -6.05 7.15 -2.08
C THR A 56 -4.91 6.78 -1.13
N ILE A 57 -4.58 5.49 -1.04
CA ILE A 57 -3.48 5.00 -0.22
C ILE A 57 -2.13 5.39 -0.84
N GLY A 58 -2.00 5.33 -2.16
CA GLY A 58 -0.81 5.77 -2.88
C GLY A 58 -0.50 7.25 -2.68
N THR A 59 -1.49 8.13 -2.77
CA THR A 59 -1.28 9.58 -2.56
C THR A 59 -0.90 9.90 -1.12
N ARG A 60 -1.55 9.27 -0.14
CA ARG A 60 -1.23 9.46 1.30
C ARG A 60 0.17 8.97 1.63
N THR A 61 0.54 7.79 1.15
CA THR A 61 1.86 7.19 1.42
C THR A 61 2.97 8.02 0.79
N LEU A 62 2.79 8.47 -0.45
CA LEU A 62 3.74 9.38 -1.08
C LEU A 62 3.82 10.72 -0.33
N GLY A 63 2.69 11.26 0.13
CA GLY A 63 2.64 12.45 0.98
C GLY A 63 3.43 12.30 2.29
N LEU A 64 3.39 11.13 2.93
CA LEU A 64 4.18 10.84 4.13
C LEU A 64 5.68 10.74 3.83
N VAL A 65 6.05 10.13 2.70
CA VAL A 65 7.45 9.99 2.28
C VAL A 65 8.04 11.35 1.86
N SER A 66 7.26 12.18 1.18
CA SER A 66 7.69 13.51 0.71
C SER A 66 7.59 14.60 1.77
N GLY A 67 6.61 14.51 2.67
CA GLY A 67 6.37 15.43 3.79
C GLY A 67 7.25 15.20 5.02
N GLY A 68 8.17 14.22 4.99
CA GLY A 68 9.20 14.03 6.02
C GLY A 68 10.22 15.17 6.14
N SER A 69 10.10 16.23 5.33
CA SER A 69 10.82 17.49 5.49
C SER A 69 10.09 18.35 6.51
N ALA A 70 10.67 18.50 7.70
CA ALA A 70 10.14 19.15 8.91
C ALA A 70 9.26 20.40 8.68
N PRO A 71 8.33 20.71 9.61
CA PRO A 71 7.68 22.02 9.64
C PRO A 71 8.76 23.10 9.72
N ALA A 72 8.83 23.96 8.69
CA ALA A 72 9.66 25.15 8.74
C ALA A 72 9.21 25.97 9.95
N VAL A 73 10.01 25.97 11.02
CA VAL A 73 9.85 26.91 12.12
C VAL A 73 9.92 28.30 11.49
N PRO A 74 8.84 29.11 11.55
CA PRO A 74 8.91 30.45 11.01
C PRO A 74 10.00 31.20 11.77
N ALA A 75 11.02 31.65 11.05
CA ALA A 75 12.06 32.51 11.61
C ALA A 75 11.35 33.72 12.20
N THR A 76 11.35 33.82 13.52
CA THR A 76 10.84 34.99 14.23
C THR A 76 11.72 36.17 13.79
N PRO A 77 11.19 37.20 13.11
CA PRO A 77 12.00 38.37 12.80
C PRO A 77 12.32 39.07 14.12
N ALA A 78 13.60 39.07 14.49
CA ALA A 78 14.09 39.84 15.62
C ALA A 78 13.79 41.33 15.33
N ARG A 79 12.98 41.94 16.20
CA ARG A 79 12.73 43.38 16.23
C ARG A 79 13.94 44.13 16.77
#